data_AF-A0A381CBJ1-F1
#
_entry.id   AF-A0A381CBJ1-F1
#
_cell.length_a   1.000
_cell.length_b   1.000
_cell.length_c   1.000
_cell.angle_alpha   90.00
_cell.angle_beta   90.00
_cell.angle_gamma   90.00
#
_symmetry.space_group_name_H-M   'P 1'
#
loop_
_entity.id
_entity.type
_entity.pdbx_description
1 polymer ?
#
loop_
_entity_poly.entity_id
_entity_poly.type
_entity_poly.pdbx_seq_one_letter_code
_entity_poly.pdbx_strand_id
1 'polypeptide(L)'
;MRALPICLLAVMLSGCTMLSRSPVEPIKSTATPPKAEPAKPKVVKPAPVKIYTNAEELIGKPFRDLGEVSGDSCQVSNQDSPPNIPTARKRLQINASKMKANAVLLHSCDVTSGTPGCYRQAVCVGSALNVSAK
;
A
#
# COMPACT_ATOMS: atom_id res chain seq x y z
N MET A 1 18.47 -46.02 15.12
CA MET A 1 18.87 -46.87 13.98
C MET A 1 18.06 -46.47 12.75
N ARG A 2 18.74 -45.96 11.71
CA ARG A 2 18.51 -46.11 10.24
C ARG A 2 17.10 -45.83 9.67
N ALA A 3 16.87 -45.07 8.60
CA ALA A 3 17.72 -44.51 7.56
C ALA A 3 16.98 -43.37 6.83
N LEU A 4 17.78 -42.58 6.10
CA LEU A 4 17.55 -41.36 5.34
C LEU A 4 16.56 -41.47 4.14
N PRO A 5 16.15 -40.31 3.55
CA PRO A 5 15.03 -40.15 2.62
C PRO A 5 15.40 -40.49 1.17
N ILE A 6 14.40 -40.93 0.39
CA ILE A 6 14.55 -41.28 -1.03
C ILE A 6 14.19 -40.07 -1.89
N CYS A 7 15.22 -39.46 -2.47
CA CYS A 7 15.18 -38.58 -3.61
C CYS A 7 14.57 -39.26 -4.85
N LEU A 8 13.64 -38.61 -5.54
CA LEU A 8 13.40 -38.84 -6.97
C LEU A 8 13.07 -37.50 -7.66
N LEU A 9 14.11 -36.70 -7.88
CA LEU A 9 14.17 -35.65 -8.89
C LEU A 9 14.80 -36.28 -10.15
N ALA A 10 14.02 -36.50 -11.19
CA ALA A 10 14.52 -36.81 -12.53
C ALA A 10 13.43 -36.56 -13.59
N VAL A 11 13.28 -35.31 -14.02
CA VAL A 11 12.68 -35.01 -15.33
C VAL A 11 13.83 -34.70 -16.28
N MET A 12 14.26 -35.73 -17.00
CA MET A 12 15.01 -35.62 -18.24
C MET A 12 14.01 -35.30 -19.35
N LEU A 13 14.33 -34.40 -20.29
CA LEU A 13 14.12 -34.63 -21.74
C LEU A 13 14.57 -33.42 -22.58
N SER A 14 15.58 -33.68 -23.44
CA SER A 14 15.98 -32.95 -24.67
C SER A 14 16.56 -31.53 -24.53
N GLY A 15 17.69 -31.14 -25.14
CA GLY A 15 18.55 -31.77 -26.13
C GLY A 15 19.07 -30.71 -27.13
N CYS A 16 20.40 -30.55 -27.18
CA CYS A 16 21.27 -30.09 -28.28
C CYS A 16 21.01 -28.77 -29.05
N THR A 17 22.00 -27.88 -29.09
CA THR A 17 22.88 -27.70 -30.27
C THR A 17 23.97 -26.64 -30.01
N MET A 18 25.20 -27.11 -29.80
CA MET A 18 26.42 -26.36 -30.06
C MET A 18 26.79 -26.59 -31.53
N LEU A 19 26.59 -25.59 -32.38
CA LEU A 19 27.18 -25.58 -33.72
C LEU A 19 27.65 -24.16 -34.06
N SER A 20 28.95 -24.11 -34.31
CA SER A 20 29.66 -23.15 -35.16
C SER A 20 29.87 -21.73 -34.63
N ARG A 21 31.15 -21.49 -34.32
CA ARG A 21 31.76 -20.18 -34.17
C ARG A 21 32.40 -19.76 -35.50
N SER A 22 32.27 -18.46 -35.81
CA SER A 22 32.95 -17.62 -36.83
C SER A 22 32.48 -17.67 -38.29
N PRO A 23 32.70 -16.59 -39.10
CA PRO A 23 33.29 -15.26 -38.82
C PRO A 23 32.38 -14.05 -39.24
N VAL A 24 32.78 -12.86 -38.80
CA VAL A 24 32.20 -11.54 -39.12
C VAL A 24 32.31 -11.20 -40.61
N GLU A 25 31.23 -10.71 -41.25
CA GLU A 25 31.28 -9.69 -42.32
C GLU A 25 30.03 -8.76 -42.28
N PRO A 26 30.16 -7.48 -42.68
CA PRO A 26 29.21 -6.41 -42.38
C PRO A 26 28.20 -6.18 -43.50
N ILE A 27 26.90 -6.05 -43.17
CA ILE A 27 25.89 -5.68 -44.17
C ILE A 27 24.97 -4.56 -43.65
N LYS A 28 25.38 -3.34 -44.00
CA LYS A 28 24.60 -2.28 -44.67
C LYS A 28 23.13 -2.08 -44.24
N SER A 29 22.90 -0.92 -43.62
CA SER A 29 21.67 -0.13 -43.51
C SER A 29 20.37 -0.68 -44.09
N THR A 30 19.36 -0.82 -43.24
CA THR A 30 18.02 -0.26 -43.52
C THR A 30 17.40 0.20 -42.21
N ALA A 31 17.48 1.50 -41.93
CA ALA A 31 16.81 2.11 -40.78
C ALA A 31 15.31 2.23 -41.10
N THR A 32 14.50 1.34 -40.53
CA THR A 32 13.05 1.53 -40.45
C THR A 32 12.76 2.53 -39.33
N PRO A 33 11.98 3.60 -39.55
CA PRO A 33 11.64 4.54 -38.48
C PRO A 33 10.83 3.82 -37.38
N PRO A 34 11.08 4.10 -36.09
CA PRO A 34 10.39 3.43 -35.01
C PRO A 34 8.92 3.83 -35.02
N LYS A 35 8.04 2.83 -35.12
CA LYS A 35 6.60 2.99 -34.93
C LYS A 35 6.37 3.46 -33.49
N ALA A 36 5.91 4.70 -33.32
CA ALA A 36 5.60 5.26 -32.02
C ALA A 36 4.53 4.39 -31.31
N GLU A 37 4.92 3.78 -30.20
CA GLU A 37 4.03 3.03 -29.32
C GLU A 37 3.06 4.02 -28.65
N PRO A 38 1.73 3.81 -28.70
CA PRO A 38 0.77 4.70 -28.05
C PRO A 38 1.01 4.69 -26.53
N ALA A 39 1.34 5.86 -25.99
CA ALA A 39 1.58 6.05 -24.57
C ALA A 39 0.32 5.65 -23.78
N LYS A 40 0.42 4.55 -23.03
CA LYS A 40 -0.65 4.10 -22.12
C LYS A 40 -1.00 5.24 -21.15
N PRO A 41 -2.30 5.53 -20.93
CA PRO A 41 -2.71 6.56 -19.98
C PRO A 41 -2.08 6.32 -18.61
N LYS A 42 -1.36 7.32 -18.10
CA LYS A 42 -0.83 7.26 -16.73
C LYS A 42 -2.03 7.24 -15.77
N VAL A 43 -2.20 6.13 -15.07
CA VAL A 43 -3.19 6.01 -13.99
C VAL A 43 -2.79 6.97 -12.87
N VAL A 44 -3.53 8.08 -12.74
CA VAL A 44 -3.34 9.03 -11.64
C VAL A 44 -3.88 8.37 -10.37
N LYS A 45 -2.97 7.94 -9.50
CA LYS A 45 -3.34 7.44 -8.17
C LYS A 45 -3.78 8.63 -7.33
N PRO A 46 -4.94 8.56 -6.64
CA PRO A 46 -5.34 9.62 -5.72
C PRO A 46 -4.26 9.82 -4.66
N ALA A 47 -3.96 11.08 -4.36
CA ALA A 47 -2.96 11.42 -3.37
C ALA A 47 -3.37 10.85 -2.00
N PRO A 48 -2.43 10.30 -1.23
CA PRO A 48 -2.73 9.77 0.10
C PRO A 48 -3.22 10.90 1.01
N VAL A 49 -4.23 10.59 1.83
CA VAL A 49 -4.78 11.53 2.82
C VAL A 49 -3.70 11.92 3.83
N LYS A 50 -3.40 13.21 3.93
CA LYS A 50 -2.37 13.73 4.83
C LYS A 50 -2.87 13.74 6.27
N ILE A 51 -2.09 13.21 7.22
CA ILE A 51 -2.40 13.33 8.64
C ILE A 51 -1.68 14.55 9.21
N TYR A 52 -2.44 15.41 9.88
CA TYR A 52 -1.96 16.47 10.74
C TYR A 52 -2.10 15.99 12.18
N THR A 53 -1.03 16.07 12.96
CA THR A 53 -1.07 15.74 14.41
C THR A 53 -1.26 16.97 15.28
N ASN A 54 -1.10 18.16 14.70
CA ASN A 54 -1.18 19.44 15.39
C ASN A 54 -2.10 20.37 14.60
N ALA A 55 -2.93 21.14 15.30
CA ALA A 55 -3.87 22.07 14.67
C ALA A 55 -3.15 23.28 14.06
N GLU A 56 -1.96 23.60 14.55
CA GLU A 56 -1.14 24.73 14.12
C GLU A 56 -0.75 24.63 12.64
N GLU A 57 -0.60 23.41 12.12
CA GLU A 57 -0.29 23.16 10.72
C GLU A 57 -1.42 23.56 9.75
N LEU A 58 -2.63 23.77 10.28
CA LEU A 58 -3.81 24.22 9.54
C LEU A 58 -4.02 25.73 9.64
N ILE A 59 -3.29 26.44 10.52
CA ILE A 59 -3.40 27.89 10.65
C ILE A 59 -3.03 28.55 9.32
N GLY A 60 -3.90 29.44 8.83
CA GLY A 60 -3.72 30.15 7.57
C GLY A 60 -3.97 29.31 6.31
N LYS A 61 -4.34 28.03 6.45
CA LYS A 61 -4.81 27.18 5.34
C LYS A 61 -6.32 27.12 5.35
N PRO A 62 -7.03 27.61 4.32
CA PRO A 62 -8.48 27.43 4.26
C PRO A 62 -8.79 25.94 4.10
N PHE A 63 -9.65 25.42 4.98
CA PHE A 63 -10.11 24.05 4.93
C PHE A 63 -11.62 23.96 5.17
N ARG A 64 -12.23 22.92 4.62
CA ARG A 64 -13.60 22.53 4.91
C ARG A 64 -13.58 21.32 5.81
N ASP A 65 -14.29 21.40 6.92
CA ASP A 65 -14.57 20.24 7.76
C ASP A 65 -15.63 19.35 7.10
N LEU A 66 -15.32 18.06 6.97
CA LEU A 66 -16.21 17.04 6.42
C LEU A 66 -16.85 16.17 7.51
N GLY A 67 -16.42 16.32 8.77
CA GLY A 67 -16.94 15.60 9.93
C GLY A 67 -15.89 14.74 10.63
N GLU A 68 -16.30 14.16 11.76
CA GLU A 68 -15.47 13.24 12.52
C GLU A 68 -15.31 11.90 11.79
N VAL A 69 -14.12 11.33 11.90
CA VAL A 69 -13.78 10.03 11.34
C VAL A 69 -12.99 9.24 12.38
N SER A 70 -13.22 7.94 12.39
CA SER A 70 -12.51 7.00 13.26
C SER A 70 -11.91 5.85 12.46
N GLY A 71 -10.91 5.21 13.06
CA GLY A 71 -10.36 3.95 12.58
C GLY A 71 -9.82 3.15 13.74
N ASP A 72 -10.11 1.85 13.74
CA ASP A 72 -9.77 0.99 14.86
C ASP A 72 -9.03 -0.28 14.42
N SER A 73 -8.34 -0.93 15.34
CA SER A 73 -7.74 -2.25 15.19
C SER A 73 -8.22 -3.12 16.35
N CYS A 74 -9.16 -4.01 16.06
CA CYS A 74 -9.78 -4.92 17.03
C CYS A 74 -9.03 -6.26 17.09
N GLN A 75 -8.68 -6.67 18.31
CA GLN A 75 -8.27 -8.02 18.65
C GLN A 75 -9.48 -8.72 19.28
N VAL A 76 -10.06 -9.72 18.61
CA VAL A 76 -11.28 -10.40 19.05
C VAL A 76 -10.99 -11.37 20.20
N SER A 77 -9.90 -12.11 20.09
CA SER A 77 -9.45 -13.10 21.09
C SER A 77 -7.97 -12.92 21.46
N ASN A 78 -7.55 -13.51 22.57
CA ASN A 78 -6.14 -13.53 22.98
C ASN A 78 -5.20 -14.24 21.99
N GLN A 79 -5.74 -15.07 21.08
CA GLN A 79 -4.96 -15.76 20.05
C GLN A 79 -4.75 -14.90 18.81
N ASP A 80 -5.56 -13.86 18.61
CA ASP A 80 -5.41 -12.94 17.50
C ASP A 80 -4.24 -11.99 17.73
N SER A 81 -3.76 -11.39 16.63
CA SER A 81 -2.72 -10.38 16.70
C SER A 81 -3.14 -9.22 17.62
N PRO A 82 -2.23 -8.70 18.47
CA PRO A 82 -2.54 -7.55 19.34
C PRO A 82 -3.00 -6.33 18.53
N PRO A 83 -3.82 -5.46 19.14
CA PRO A 83 -4.26 -4.23 18.49
C PRO A 83 -3.06 -3.32 18.20
N ASN A 84 -3.11 -2.64 17.05
CA ASN A 84 -1.98 -1.90 16.50
C ASN A 84 -2.43 -0.47 16.10
N ILE A 85 -1.84 0.54 16.73
CA ILE A 85 -2.14 1.96 16.49
C ILE A 85 -1.87 2.37 15.03
N PRO A 86 -0.70 2.08 14.43
CA PRO A 86 -0.48 2.30 13.00
C PRO A 86 -1.58 1.73 12.09
N THR A 87 -2.10 0.54 12.38
CA THR A 87 -3.22 -0.04 11.61
C THR A 87 -4.51 0.74 11.80
N ALA A 88 -4.85 1.12 13.04
CA ALA A 88 -5.99 1.97 13.35
C ALA A 88 -5.91 3.32 12.62
N ARG A 89 -4.74 3.97 12.65
CA ARG A 89 -4.46 5.22 11.94
C ARG A 89 -4.56 5.09 10.42
N LYS A 90 -4.13 3.96 9.85
CA LYS A 90 -4.30 3.69 8.42
C LYS A 90 -5.78 3.52 8.06
N ARG A 91 -6.56 2.82 8.89
CA ARG A 91 -8.02 2.68 8.71
C ARG A 91 -8.73 4.02 8.82
N LEU A 92 -8.31 4.88 9.74
CA LEU A 92 -8.76 6.27 9.87
C LEU A 92 -8.54 7.05 8.56
N GLN A 93 -7.33 6.99 7.98
CA GLN A 93 -7.05 7.63 6.68
C GLN A 93 -7.92 7.10 5.55
N ILE A 94 -8.15 5.78 5.50
CA ILE A 94 -9.00 5.16 4.49
C ILE A 94 -10.43 5.64 4.63
N ASN A 95 -10.96 5.70 5.85
CA ASN A 95 -12.32 6.19 6.11
C ASN A 95 -12.46 7.67 5.76
N ALA A 96 -11.45 8.49 6.05
CA ALA A 96 -11.44 9.89 5.64
C ALA A 96 -11.42 10.03 4.11
N SER A 97 -10.66 9.18 3.42
CA SER A 97 -10.64 9.13 1.96
C SER A 97 -12.01 8.79 1.37
N LYS A 98 -12.78 7.89 1.99
CA LYS A 98 -14.17 7.58 1.59
C LYS A 98 -15.09 8.81 1.70
N MET A 99 -14.80 9.71 2.63
CA MET A 99 -15.50 11.00 2.76
C MET A 99 -15.01 12.06 1.77
N LYS A 100 -14.11 11.71 0.84
CA LYS A 100 -13.44 12.62 -0.10
C LYS A 100 -12.56 13.67 0.60
N ALA A 101 -12.09 13.38 1.80
CA ALA A 101 -11.10 14.19 2.49
C ALA A 101 -9.73 14.04 1.82
N ASN A 102 -8.93 15.11 1.83
CA ASN A 102 -7.51 15.06 1.45
C ASN A 102 -6.59 15.17 2.67
N ALA A 103 -7.16 15.45 3.85
CA ALA A 103 -6.45 15.53 5.11
C ALA A 103 -7.27 14.99 6.29
N VAL A 104 -6.60 14.63 7.37
CA VAL A 104 -7.19 14.31 8.67
C VAL A 104 -6.41 15.06 9.75
N LEU A 105 -7.12 15.77 10.64
CA LEU A 105 -6.55 16.22 11.91
C LEU A 105 -6.75 15.11 12.94
N LEU A 106 -5.66 14.50 13.38
CA LEU A 106 -5.68 13.44 14.38
C LEU A 106 -5.85 14.05 15.77
N HIS A 107 -6.84 13.55 16.53
CA HIS A 107 -7.11 13.99 17.90
C HIS A 107 -6.40 13.10 18.92
N SER A 108 -6.70 11.80 18.89
CA SER A 108 -6.06 10.83 19.78
C SER A 108 -6.00 9.44 19.14
N CYS A 109 -5.13 8.60 19.71
CA CYS A 109 -5.04 7.19 19.41
C CYS A 109 -4.77 6.43 20.71
N ASP A 110 -5.73 5.62 21.15
CA ASP A 110 -5.67 4.95 22.44
C ASP A 110 -5.92 3.45 22.29
N VAL A 111 -5.35 2.66 23.20
CA VAL A 111 -5.61 1.22 23.29
C VAL A 111 -6.49 0.96 24.50
N THR A 112 -7.71 0.52 24.26
CA THR A 112 -8.70 0.19 25.28
C THR A 112 -8.94 -1.32 25.35
N SER A 113 -9.45 -1.78 26.48
CA SER A 113 -9.87 -3.16 26.72
C SER A 113 -11.32 -3.18 27.14
N GLY A 114 -12.03 -4.28 26.86
CA GLY A 114 -13.43 -4.42 27.26
C GLY A 114 -14.44 -3.77 26.31
N THR A 115 -14.03 -3.41 25.08
CA THR A 115 -14.99 -3.03 24.04
C THR A 115 -15.84 -4.26 23.67
N PRO A 116 -17.18 -4.14 23.59
CA PRO A 116 -18.01 -5.25 23.13
C PRO A 116 -17.54 -5.79 21.77
N GLY A 117 -17.23 -7.09 21.70
CA GLY A 117 -16.73 -7.77 20.50
C GLY A 117 -15.22 -7.74 20.30
N CYS A 118 -14.47 -6.98 21.11
CA CYS A 118 -13.00 -6.97 21.07
C CYS A 118 -12.43 -7.24 22.47
N TYR A 119 -11.57 -8.25 22.59
CA TYR A 119 -10.76 -8.43 23.79
C TYR A 119 -9.94 -7.16 24.10
N ARG A 120 -9.27 -6.61 23.08
CA ARG A 120 -8.62 -5.29 23.12
C ARG A 120 -8.78 -4.57 21.79
N GLN A 121 -8.73 -3.25 21.81
CA GLN A 121 -8.92 -2.43 20.63
C GLN A 121 -8.01 -1.21 20.66
N ALA A 122 -7.33 -0.92 19.56
CA ALA A 122 -6.71 0.38 19.33
C ALA A 122 -7.69 1.24 18.53
N VAL A 123 -8.03 2.44 18.99
CA VAL A 123 -8.93 3.35 18.27
C VAL A 123 -8.20 4.67 18.06
N CYS A 124 -8.23 5.17 16.83
CA CYS A 124 -7.81 6.53 16.49
C CYS A 124 -9.02 7.33 16.02
N VAL A 125 -9.12 8.56 16.49
CA VAL A 125 -10.19 9.51 16.15
C VAL A 125 -9.59 10.81 15.64
N GLY A 126 -10.30 11.44 14.71
CA GLY A 126 -9.84 12.66 14.04
C GLY A 126 -10.96 13.36 13.29
N SER A 127 -10.67 14.54 12.77
CA SER A 127 -11.56 15.28 11.86
C SER A 127 -11.10 15.09 10.41
N ALA A 128 -12.02 14.71 9.53
CA ALA A 128 -11.77 14.60 8.11
C ALA A 128 -11.88 15.98 7.46
N LEU A 129 -10.82 16.44 6.79
CA LEU A 129 -10.73 17.79 6.25
C LEU A 129 -10.49 17.77 4.74
N ASN A 130 -11.02 18.79 4.07
CA ASN A 130 -10.62 19.15 2.72
C ASN A 130 -9.86 20.48 2.75
N VAL A 131 -8.54 20.41 2.74
CA VAL A 131 -7.63 21.57 2.77
C VAL A 131 -7.39 22.02 1.34
N SER A 132 -7.72 23.27 1.02
CA SER A 132 -7.40 23.82 -0.30
C SER A 132 -5.90 24.08 -0.41
N ALA A 133 -5.30 23.67 -1.53
CA ALA A 133 -4.01 24.23 -1.92
C ALA A 133 -4.20 25.74 -2.15
N LYS A 134 -3.30 26.54 -1.58
CA LYS A 134 -3.26 27.98 -1.80
C LYS A 134 -2.29 28.29 -2.93
#